data_AF-A2E1D0-F1
#
_entry.id   AF-A2E1D0-F1
#
_cell.length_a   1.000
_cell.length_b   1.000
_cell.length_c   1.000
_cell.angle_alpha   90.00
_cell.angle_beta   90.00
_cell.angle_gamma   90.00
#
_symmetry.space_group_name_H-M   'P 1'
#
loop_
_entity.id
_entity.type
_entity.pdbx_description
1 polymer ?
#
loop_
_entity_poly.entity_id
_entity_poly.type
_entity_poly.pdbx_seq_one_letter_code
_entity_poly.pdbx_strand_id
1 'polypeptide(L)'
;MSIPASFLCSVSGKEHTIVYRHQNKAEFITYINKELDEIKKTHSHRYYAIHTDRSLTKFGFNDLYVIEIARCFSNINNIKYYQVSTNVLQTDFIDDGFIIIDPDEDVKNAISSLLNSYTIHPVMFDFLHHYTALVTHSIKVNTGDASKNFSFQIFDPQAAHLSSGMEPYILSATLEEVVEEITFKFGTDKKAIQDLPKFDFPKLIYQNQNKNDEEIIDKYIELLPYYASRVALVALSLLQAIYLKGSVINLGAILIKKRDYYLNKNLTDRAAGLLFQKIRLADHYLQNIDDHPYESWLYIHDLLVQENMIKSVSHDFKYLPDLQEYLDYCDEIVQPHKKKTMLVPDSQSTITTSTPFSMQMAQYKVSGTLRKFLTNAYDNMKNDPSITFESGKEFEQVVKEFDNPLLMYCIENISKITDDAKRNAEYLKIAALLNM
;
A
#
# COMPACT_ATOMS: atom_id res chain seq x y z
N MET A 1 3.14 21.48 -23.43
CA MET A 1 3.59 20.87 -24.72
C MET A 1 2.46 20.00 -25.31
N SER A 2 2.53 19.53 -26.56
CA SER A 2 1.57 18.51 -27.04
C SER A 2 1.97 17.13 -26.52
N ILE A 3 1.03 16.38 -25.95
CA ILE A 3 1.28 15.00 -25.52
C ILE A 3 1.64 14.15 -26.74
N PRO A 4 2.69 13.31 -26.69
CA PRO A 4 3.01 12.41 -27.79
C PRO A 4 1.87 11.40 -28.04
N ALA A 5 1.73 10.93 -29.28
CA ALA A 5 0.70 9.95 -29.64
C ALA A 5 0.97 8.56 -29.04
N SER A 6 2.25 8.23 -28.86
CA SER A 6 2.72 6.95 -28.35
C SER A 6 4.05 7.13 -27.62
N PHE A 7 4.45 6.13 -26.85
CA PHE A 7 5.73 6.09 -26.17
C PHE A 7 6.32 4.68 -26.20
N LEU A 8 7.63 4.57 -26.46
CA LEU A 8 8.34 3.28 -26.49
C LEU A 8 8.76 2.87 -25.07
N CYS A 9 8.32 1.69 -24.63
CA CYS A 9 8.76 1.10 -23.38
C CYS A 9 10.23 0.68 -23.46
N SER A 10 11.09 1.20 -22.59
CA SER A 10 12.52 0.83 -22.54
C SER A 10 12.75 -0.61 -22.06
N VAL A 11 11.82 -1.17 -21.28
CA VAL A 11 11.90 -2.52 -20.70
C VAL A 11 11.50 -3.58 -21.72
N SER A 12 10.39 -3.40 -22.43
CA SER A 12 9.84 -4.41 -23.33
C SER A 12 10.16 -4.15 -24.81
N GLY A 13 10.55 -2.93 -25.16
CA GLY A 13 10.64 -2.47 -26.55
C GLY A 13 9.29 -2.38 -27.26
N LYS A 14 8.17 -2.44 -26.53
CA LYS A 14 6.81 -2.31 -27.07
C LYS A 14 6.35 -0.87 -27.07
N GLU A 15 5.54 -0.52 -28.06
CA GLU A 15 4.98 0.81 -28.19
C GLU A 15 3.65 0.88 -27.43
N HIS A 16 3.48 1.93 -26.63
CA HIS A 16 2.24 2.17 -25.89
C HIS A 16 1.56 3.43 -26.41
N THR A 17 0.36 3.28 -26.94
CA THR A 17 -0.46 4.37 -27.45
C THR A 17 -1.01 5.20 -26.28
N ILE A 18 -0.84 6.52 -26.34
CA ILE A 18 -1.28 7.42 -25.27
C ILE A 18 -2.71 7.88 -25.57
N VAL A 19 -3.63 7.60 -24.64
CA VAL A 19 -5.01 8.05 -24.68
C VAL A 19 -5.16 9.23 -23.72
N TYR A 20 -5.46 10.40 -24.26
CA TYR A 20 -5.72 11.60 -23.46
C TYR A 20 -6.75 12.49 -24.16
N ARG A 21 -7.82 12.83 -23.44
CA ARG A 21 -8.97 13.57 -23.99
C ARG A 21 -9.47 12.90 -25.29
N HIS A 22 -9.38 13.58 -26.43
CA HIS A 22 -9.80 13.04 -27.73
C HIS A 22 -8.70 12.24 -28.45
N GLN A 23 -7.44 12.38 -28.04
CA GLN A 23 -6.31 11.70 -28.69
C GLN A 23 -6.41 10.19 -28.47
N ASN A 24 -6.35 9.43 -29.56
CA ASN A 24 -6.37 7.96 -29.62
C ASN A 24 -7.57 7.27 -28.91
N LYS A 25 -8.57 8.03 -28.45
CA LYS A 25 -9.75 7.50 -27.77
C LYS A 25 -10.53 6.50 -28.63
N ALA A 26 -10.77 6.85 -29.90
CA ALA A 26 -11.50 6.00 -30.83
C ALA A 26 -10.74 4.70 -31.15
N GLU A 27 -9.42 4.78 -31.25
CA GLU A 27 -8.55 3.63 -31.46
C GLU A 27 -8.60 2.68 -30.27
N PHE A 28 -8.47 3.21 -29.05
CA PHE A 28 -8.57 2.43 -27.81
C PHE A 28 -9.92 1.71 -27.69
N ILE A 29 -11.04 2.42 -27.86
CA ILE A 29 -12.38 1.81 -27.77
C ILE A 29 -12.55 0.71 -28.83
N THR A 30 -12.04 0.95 -30.04
CA THR A 30 -12.09 -0.02 -31.14
C THR A 30 -11.26 -1.27 -30.83
N TYR A 31 -10.06 -1.09 -30.26
CA TYR A 31 -9.21 -2.18 -29.79
C TYR A 31 -9.94 -3.05 -28.78
N ILE A 32 -10.52 -2.44 -27.73
CA ILE A 32 -11.22 -3.16 -26.67
C ILE A 32 -12.43 -3.94 -27.23
N ASN A 33 -13.23 -3.30 -28.09
CA ASN A 33 -14.39 -3.96 -28.71
C ASN A 33 -13.96 -5.17 -29.57
N LYS A 34 -12.88 -5.02 -30.35
CA LYS A 34 -12.32 -6.11 -31.15
C LYS A 34 -11.84 -7.27 -30.27
N GLU A 35 -11.10 -6.98 -29.20
CA GLU A 35 -10.62 -7.98 -28.24
C GLU A 35 -11.80 -8.77 -27.63
N LEU A 36 -12.84 -8.07 -27.18
CA LEU A 36 -14.04 -8.67 -26.61
C LEU A 36 -14.82 -9.52 -27.63
N ASP A 37 -14.93 -9.06 -28.87
CA ASP A 37 -15.61 -9.82 -29.93
C ASP A 37 -14.85 -11.08 -30.32
N GLU A 38 -13.52 -11.01 -30.39
CA GLU A 38 -12.69 -12.19 -30.63
C GLU A 38 -12.81 -13.20 -29.50
N ILE A 39 -12.74 -12.74 -28.25
CA ILE A 39 -12.92 -13.58 -27.06
C ILE A 39 -14.28 -14.29 -27.07
N LYS A 40 -15.36 -13.57 -27.39
CA LYS A 40 -16.70 -14.16 -27.48
C LYS A 40 -16.77 -15.24 -28.57
N LYS A 41 -16.11 -15.03 -29.71
CA LYS A 41 -16.10 -16.00 -30.82
C LYS A 41 -15.28 -17.24 -30.50
N THR A 42 -14.10 -17.08 -29.90
CA THR A 42 -13.15 -18.18 -29.69
C THR A 42 -13.26 -18.83 -28.31
N HIS A 43 -13.99 -18.21 -27.38
CA HIS A 43 -14.02 -18.57 -25.96
C HIS A 43 -12.61 -18.59 -25.32
N SER A 44 -11.68 -17.81 -25.87
CA SER A 44 -10.29 -17.75 -25.39
C SER A 44 -10.16 -16.95 -24.10
N HIS A 45 -9.27 -17.39 -23.21
CA HIS A 45 -8.82 -16.57 -22.08
C HIS A 45 -7.67 -15.65 -22.49
N ARG A 46 -7.67 -14.40 -21.99
CA ARG A 46 -6.58 -13.44 -22.20
C ARG A 46 -6.12 -12.85 -20.88
N TYR A 47 -4.83 -12.50 -20.82
CA TYR A 47 -4.19 -11.91 -19.64
C TYR A 47 -3.79 -10.48 -19.98
N TYR A 48 -4.00 -9.58 -19.04
CA TYR A 48 -3.69 -8.16 -19.19
C TYR A 48 -2.89 -7.69 -18.00
N ALA A 49 -1.69 -7.20 -18.22
CA ALA A 49 -0.95 -6.47 -17.20
C ALA A 49 -1.61 -5.10 -17.04
N ILE A 50 -1.97 -4.76 -15.81
CA ILE A 50 -2.63 -3.51 -15.47
C ILE A 50 -1.91 -2.86 -14.31
N HIS A 51 -1.62 -1.59 -14.49
CA HIS A 51 -1.14 -0.72 -13.43
C HIS A 51 -2.02 0.54 -13.40
N THR A 52 -2.08 1.16 -12.24
CA THR A 52 -2.81 2.41 -12.04
C THR A 52 -1.94 3.34 -11.22
N ASP A 53 -1.89 4.60 -11.62
CA ASP A 53 -1.21 5.65 -10.87
C ASP A 53 -2.18 6.79 -10.54
N ARG A 54 -1.86 7.47 -9.45
CA ARG A 54 -2.69 8.50 -8.85
C ARG A 54 -2.50 9.88 -9.50
N SER A 55 -3.45 10.75 -9.18
CA SER A 55 -3.43 12.17 -9.46
C SER A 55 -2.30 12.83 -8.67
N LEU A 56 -1.57 13.73 -9.33
CA LEU A 56 -0.55 14.55 -8.69
C LEU A 56 -1.15 15.70 -7.86
N THR A 57 -2.48 15.88 -7.88
CA THR A 57 -3.18 17.01 -7.25
C THR A 57 -4.39 16.62 -6.39
N LYS A 58 -4.77 15.34 -6.35
CA LYS A 58 -5.89 14.85 -5.54
C LYS A 58 -5.39 13.96 -4.42
N PHE A 59 -6.15 13.93 -3.33
CA PHE A 59 -5.92 13.08 -2.17
C PHE A 59 -7.01 12.02 -2.04
N GLY A 60 -6.69 10.97 -1.31
CA GLY A 60 -7.54 9.83 -1.03
C GLY A 60 -7.43 8.72 -2.06
N PHE A 61 -8.18 7.64 -1.85
CA PHE A 61 -8.14 6.45 -2.73
C PHE A 61 -9.03 6.55 -3.99
N ASN A 62 -9.62 7.72 -4.20
CA ASN A 62 -10.42 8.08 -5.38
C ASN A 62 -9.67 9.09 -6.26
N ASP A 63 -8.38 8.84 -6.46
CA ASP A 63 -7.47 9.73 -7.16
C ASP A 63 -6.82 9.12 -8.41
N LEU A 64 -7.34 8.03 -8.96
CA LEU A 64 -6.92 7.47 -10.25
C LEU A 64 -6.75 8.55 -11.32
N TYR A 65 -5.60 8.55 -11.99
CA TYR A 65 -5.34 9.46 -13.10
C TYR A 65 -4.69 8.78 -14.28
N VAL A 66 -3.81 7.80 -14.06
CA VAL A 66 -3.19 7.03 -15.14
C VAL A 66 -3.56 5.56 -15.03
N ILE A 67 -3.86 4.93 -16.16
CA ILE A 67 -4.04 3.48 -16.28
C ILE A 67 -3.14 2.99 -17.39
N GLU A 68 -2.22 2.09 -17.07
CA GLU A 68 -1.43 1.38 -18.05
C GLU A 68 -2.02 0.00 -18.27
N ILE A 69 -2.23 -0.35 -19.54
CA ILE A 69 -2.82 -1.64 -19.91
C ILE A 69 -2.14 -2.22 -21.15
N ALA A 70 -1.67 -3.45 -21.03
CA ALA A 70 -1.14 -4.21 -22.16
C ALA A 70 -1.55 -5.68 -22.03
N ARG A 71 -1.88 -6.30 -23.16
CA ARG A 71 -2.05 -7.74 -23.21
C ARG A 71 -0.70 -8.40 -22.90
N CYS A 72 -0.72 -9.46 -22.12
CA CYS A 72 0.49 -10.19 -21.72
C CYS A 72 0.33 -11.70 -21.94
N PHE A 73 1.47 -12.40 -22.05
CA PHE A 73 1.55 -13.86 -22.19
C PHE A 73 0.72 -14.42 -23.38
N SER A 74 0.64 -13.66 -24.47
CA SER A 74 -0.11 -14.03 -25.68
C SER A 74 0.44 -15.30 -26.35
N ASN A 75 1.74 -15.58 -26.16
CA ASN A 75 2.45 -16.77 -26.63
C ASN A 75 2.35 -17.98 -25.67
N ILE A 76 1.73 -17.83 -24.49
CA ILE A 76 1.59 -18.92 -23.51
C ILE A 76 0.15 -19.43 -23.51
N ASN A 77 -0.03 -20.63 -24.07
CA ASN A 77 -1.35 -21.27 -24.18
C ASN A 77 -2.08 -21.44 -22.85
N ASN A 78 -1.34 -21.64 -21.75
CA ASN A 78 -1.94 -21.87 -20.44
C ASN A 78 -1.03 -21.39 -19.29
N ILE A 79 -1.08 -20.09 -18.98
CA ILE A 79 -0.27 -19.50 -17.91
C ILE A 79 -0.51 -20.17 -16.55
N LYS A 80 -1.70 -20.73 -16.33
CA LYS A 80 -2.09 -21.35 -15.04
C LYS A 80 -1.15 -22.48 -14.64
N TYR A 81 -0.68 -23.26 -15.62
CA TYR A 81 0.24 -24.39 -15.43
C TYR A 81 1.65 -24.11 -15.95
N TYR A 82 1.90 -22.89 -16.45
CA TYR A 82 3.21 -22.51 -16.94
C TYR A 82 4.23 -22.55 -15.81
N GLN A 83 5.44 -23.00 -16.13
CA GLN A 83 6.57 -23.06 -15.22
C GLN A 83 7.74 -22.33 -15.86
N VAL A 84 8.41 -21.48 -15.07
CA VAL A 84 9.60 -20.78 -15.52
C VAL A 84 10.79 -21.73 -15.48
N SER A 85 11.51 -21.83 -16.60
CA SER A 85 12.75 -22.60 -16.70
C SER A 85 13.96 -21.68 -16.61
N THR A 86 14.92 -22.02 -15.76
CA THR A 86 16.19 -21.27 -15.64
C THR A 86 17.12 -21.46 -16.83
N ASN A 87 16.88 -22.50 -17.64
CA ASN A 87 17.72 -22.87 -18.77
C ASN A 87 17.26 -22.27 -20.10
N VAL A 88 16.03 -21.77 -20.17
CA VAL A 88 15.41 -21.24 -21.39
C VAL A 88 15.22 -19.74 -21.24
N LEU A 89 15.59 -18.98 -22.27
CA LEU A 89 15.30 -17.55 -22.32
C LEU A 89 13.78 -17.35 -22.33
N GLN A 90 13.27 -16.66 -21.32
CA GLN A 90 11.87 -16.28 -21.23
C GLN A 90 11.66 -15.03 -22.13
N THR A 91 10.73 -15.03 -23.10
CA THR A 91 10.46 -13.88 -24.01
C THR A 91 8.96 -13.65 -24.32
N ASP A 92 8.66 -12.47 -24.89
CA ASP A 92 7.35 -11.98 -25.38
C ASP A 92 6.29 -11.61 -24.32
N PHE A 93 6.72 -11.09 -23.18
CA PHE A 93 5.84 -10.95 -22.02
C PHE A 93 4.66 -10.00 -22.19
N ILE A 94 4.79 -8.98 -23.04
CA ILE A 94 3.73 -8.00 -23.29
C ILE A 94 3.62 -7.70 -24.79
N ASP A 95 2.41 -7.40 -25.24
CA ASP A 95 2.13 -6.80 -26.55
C ASP A 95 2.20 -5.27 -26.45
N ASP A 96 2.03 -4.58 -27.58
CA ASP A 96 1.74 -3.14 -27.58
C ASP A 96 0.50 -2.85 -26.72
N GLY A 97 0.44 -1.65 -26.16
CA GLY A 97 -0.51 -1.35 -25.08
C GLY A 97 -0.96 0.10 -25.08
N PHE A 98 -1.55 0.53 -23.97
CA PHE A 98 -2.10 1.86 -23.80
C PHE A 98 -1.67 2.47 -22.48
N ILE A 99 -1.31 3.76 -22.52
CA ILE A 99 -1.18 4.62 -21.35
C ILE A 99 -2.34 5.59 -21.41
N ILE A 100 -3.28 5.47 -20.47
CA ILE A 100 -4.51 6.23 -20.46
C ILE A 100 -4.39 7.28 -19.36
N ILE A 101 -4.42 8.55 -19.74
CA ILE A 101 -4.30 9.68 -18.82
C ILE A 101 -5.65 10.37 -18.73
N ASP A 102 -6.14 10.56 -17.50
CA ASP A 102 -7.42 11.19 -17.18
C ASP A 102 -8.61 10.57 -17.95
N PRO A 103 -8.92 9.28 -17.71
CA PRO A 103 -9.94 8.57 -18.47
C PRO A 103 -11.32 9.21 -18.28
N ASP A 104 -11.99 9.54 -19.39
CA ASP A 104 -13.40 9.95 -19.38
C ASP A 104 -14.36 8.76 -19.28
N GLU A 105 -15.67 9.02 -19.21
CA GLU A 105 -16.68 7.98 -19.03
C GLU A 105 -16.72 6.93 -20.15
N ASP A 106 -16.46 7.30 -21.40
CA ASP A 106 -16.46 6.33 -22.51
C ASP A 106 -15.26 5.38 -22.39
N VAL A 107 -14.09 5.94 -22.05
CA VAL A 107 -12.87 5.17 -21.80
C VAL A 107 -13.06 4.26 -20.59
N LYS A 108 -13.61 4.76 -19.48
CA LYS A 108 -13.96 3.95 -18.29
C LYS A 108 -14.94 2.84 -18.62
N ASN A 109 -15.94 3.08 -19.46
CA ASN A 109 -16.90 2.08 -19.90
C ASN A 109 -16.24 0.99 -20.77
N ALA A 110 -15.31 1.36 -21.65
CA ALA A 110 -14.53 0.40 -22.42
C ALA A 110 -13.66 -0.48 -21.50
N ILE A 111 -12.91 0.13 -20.58
CA ILE A 111 -12.10 -0.62 -19.60
C ILE A 111 -12.99 -1.53 -18.74
N SER A 112 -14.13 -1.02 -18.25
CA SER A 112 -15.10 -1.83 -17.50
C SER A 112 -15.59 -3.02 -18.30
N SER A 113 -15.83 -2.86 -19.61
CA SER A 113 -16.28 -3.95 -20.47
C SER A 113 -15.22 -5.04 -20.61
N LEU A 114 -13.94 -4.63 -20.69
CA LEU A 114 -12.81 -5.56 -20.69
C LEU A 114 -12.69 -6.29 -19.34
N LEU A 115 -12.56 -5.53 -18.24
CA LEU A 115 -12.24 -6.08 -16.92
C LEU A 115 -13.40 -6.79 -16.24
N ASN A 116 -14.63 -6.58 -16.71
CA ASN A 116 -15.79 -7.29 -16.21
C ASN A 116 -16.00 -8.67 -16.89
N SER A 117 -15.25 -8.98 -17.96
CA SER A 117 -15.35 -10.25 -18.67
C SER A 117 -14.75 -11.43 -17.87
N TYR A 118 -15.45 -12.57 -17.82
CA TYR A 118 -15.00 -13.79 -17.12
C TYR A 118 -13.82 -14.51 -17.78
N THR A 119 -13.44 -14.12 -18.99
CA THR A 119 -12.33 -14.71 -19.73
C THR A 119 -11.11 -13.79 -19.77
N ILE A 120 -11.23 -12.60 -19.19
CA ILE A 120 -10.11 -11.68 -18.98
C ILE A 120 -9.56 -11.89 -17.59
N HIS A 121 -8.24 -12.03 -17.51
CA HIS A 121 -7.50 -12.20 -16.26
C HIS A 121 -6.55 -11.02 -16.07
N PRO A 122 -6.92 -10.01 -15.29
CA PRO A 122 -6.02 -8.91 -14.96
C PRO A 122 -4.86 -9.40 -14.09
N VAL A 123 -3.65 -8.97 -14.41
CA VAL A 123 -2.45 -9.15 -13.60
C VAL A 123 -2.15 -7.78 -12.99
N MET A 124 -2.19 -7.68 -11.66
CA MET A 124 -2.06 -6.43 -10.90
C MET A 124 -1.18 -6.68 -9.68
N PHE A 125 -0.04 -6.01 -9.58
CA PHE A 125 0.83 -6.12 -8.41
C PHE A 125 0.27 -5.30 -7.25
N ASP A 126 -0.03 -5.92 -6.12
CA ASP A 126 -0.88 -5.33 -5.07
C ASP A 126 -2.29 -5.00 -5.57
N PHE A 127 -3.06 -6.07 -5.82
CA PHE A 127 -4.38 -5.89 -6.45
C PHE A 127 -5.32 -4.99 -5.66
N LEU A 128 -5.16 -4.85 -4.34
CA LEU A 128 -6.06 -4.03 -3.52
C LEU A 128 -5.98 -2.56 -3.92
N HIS A 129 -4.76 -2.06 -4.14
CA HIS A 129 -4.55 -0.69 -4.58
C HIS A 129 -5.21 -0.44 -5.95
N HIS A 130 -4.83 -1.25 -6.94
CA HIS A 130 -5.35 -1.12 -8.31
C HIS A 130 -6.87 -1.34 -8.39
N TYR A 131 -7.38 -2.36 -7.71
CA TYR A 131 -8.81 -2.64 -7.64
C TYR A 131 -9.56 -1.44 -7.05
N THR A 132 -9.14 -0.95 -5.88
CA THR A 132 -9.78 0.20 -5.24
C THR A 132 -9.76 1.42 -6.14
N ALA A 133 -8.62 1.77 -6.75
CA ALA A 133 -8.52 2.91 -7.66
C ALA A 133 -9.52 2.80 -8.83
N LEU A 134 -9.64 1.61 -9.43
CA LEU A 134 -10.59 1.37 -10.53
C LEU A 134 -12.05 1.47 -10.06
N VAL A 135 -12.42 0.79 -8.97
CA VAL A 135 -13.82 0.72 -8.54
C VAL A 135 -14.32 2.04 -7.94
N THR A 136 -13.45 2.84 -7.29
CA THR A 136 -13.81 4.20 -6.84
C THR A 136 -14.09 5.14 -8.02
N HIS A 137 -13.53 4.86 -9.20
CA HIS A 137 -13.78 5.58 -10.46
C HIS A 137 -14.86 4.93 -11.33
N SER A 138 -15.70 4.09 -10.73
CA SER A 138 -16.79 3.38 -11.43
C SER A 138 -16.34 2.48 -12.57
N ILE A 139 -15.07 2.08 -12.60
CA ILE A 139 -14.59 1.05 -13.50
C ILE A 139 -14.90 -0.31 -12.88
N LYS A 140 -15.71 -1.11 -13.56
CA LYS A 140 -16.12 -2.43 -13.07
C LYS A 140 -15.01 -3.44 -13.30
N VAL A 141 -14.63 -4.17 -12.25
CA VAL A 141 -13.65 -5.24 -12.30
C VAL A 141 -14.29 -6.52 -11.77
N ASN A 142 -14.24 -7.59 -12.58
CA ASN A 142 -14.73 -8.88 -12.15
C ASN A 142 -13.68 -9.56 -11.28
N THR A 143 -13.98 -9.71 -10.00
CA THR A 143 -13.13 -10.43 -9.04
C THR A 143 -13.47 -11.91 -8.95
N GLY A 144 -14.40 -12.42 -9.76
CA GLY A 144 -14.88 -13.79 -9.70
C GLY A 144 -16.02 -14.01 -8.71
N ASP A 145 -16.43 -15.27 -8.62
CA ASP A 145 -17.54 -15.73 -7.77
C ASP A 145 -17.00 -16.35 -6.47
N ALA A 146 -17.20 -15.69 -5.33
CA ALA A 146 -16.70 -16.15 -4.04
C ALA A 146 -17.14 -17.59 -3.68
N SER A 147 -18.26 -18.07 -4.22
CA SER A 147 -18.79 -19.41 -3.96
C SER A 147 -18.10 -20.54 -4.75
N LYS A 148 -17.23 -20.20 -5.71
CA LYS A 148 -16.53 -21.16 -6.58
C LYS A 148 -15.02 -21.10 -6.34
N ASN A 149 -14.44 -22.24 -5.96
CA ASN A 149 -12.99 -22.39 -5.88
C ASN A 149 -12.34 -22.07 -7.24
N PHE A 150 -11.26 -21.29 -7.25
CA PHE A 150 -10.53 -20.82 -8.44
C PHE A 150 -11.31 -19.90 -9.41
N SER A 151 -12.35 -19.22 -8.94
CA SER A 151 -13.07 -18.22 -9.72
C SER A 151 -12.42 -16.84 -9.75
N PHE A 152 -11.44 -16.57 -8.85
CA PHE A 152 -10.77 -15.28 -8.75
C PHE A 152 -10.03 -14.99 -10.06
N GLN A 153 -10.42 -13.90 -10.73
CA GLN A 153 -9.91 -13.56 -12.07
C GLN A 153 -8.64 -12.69 -12.02
N ILE A 154 -8.37 -12.02 -10.89
CA ILE A 154 -7.21 -11.15 -10.75
C ILE A 154 -6.01 -12.00 -10.28
N PHE A 155 -4.89 -11.89 -10.97
CA PHE A 155 -3.62 -12.41 -10.48
C PHE A 155 -2.84 -11.29 -9.81
N ASP A 156 -2.48 -11.52 -8.54
CA ASP A 156 -1.59 -10.63 -7.80
C ASP A 156 -0.25 -11.31 -7.53
N PRO A 157 0.79 -10.97 -8.30
CA PRO A 157 2.13 -11.53 -8.11
C PRO A 157 2.70 -11.27 -6.71
N GLN A 158 2.27 -10.22 -6.02
CA GLN A 158 2.67 -9.91 -4.65
C GLN A 158 2.36 -11.09 -3.70
N ALA A 159 1.34 -11.89 -4.01
CA ALA A 159 0.97 -13.05 -3.20
C ALA A 159 2.06 -14.14 -3.13
N ALA A 160 3.01 -14.17 -4.08
CA ALA A 160 4.14 -15.10 -4.00
C ALA A 160 5.09 -14.78 -2.85
N HIS A 161 5.13 -13.53 -2.41
CA HIS A 161 6.04 -13.06 -1.37
C HIS A 161 5.37 -13.07 0.02
N LEU A 162 4.07 -13.35 0.07
CA LEU A 162 3.35 -13.57 1.32
C LEU A 162 3.65 -14.97 1.87
N SER A 163 3.97 -15.04 3.16
CA SER A 163 4.03 -16.30 3.88
C SER A 163 2.62 -16.75 4.28
N SER A 164 2.27 -18.02 4.01
CA SER A 164 0.93 -18.59 4.20
C SER A 164 0.40 -18.62 5.64
N GLY A 165 1.21 -18.22 6.63
CA GLY A 165 0.85 -18.18 8.05
C GLY A 165 0.82 -16.78 8.67
N MET A 166 1.08 -15.71 7.90
CA MET A 166 1.10 -14.34 8.45
C MET A 166 -0.11 -13.55 7.96
N GLU A 167 -1.12 -13.48 8.82
CA GLU A 167 -2.14 -12.43 8.77
C GLU A 167 -1.67 -11.25 9.63
N PRO A 168 -1.87 -10.00 9.18
CA PRO A 168 -2.51 -9.58 7.94
C PRO A 168 -1.59 -9.78 6.73
N TYR A 169 -2.15 -10.16 5.57
CA TYR A 169 -1.44 -10.39 4.31
C TYR A 169 -0.90 -9.06 3.73
N ILE A 170 0.08 -8.46 4.41
CA ILE A 170 0.71 -7.19 4.08
C ILE A 170 2.16 -7.48 3.74
N LEU A 171 2.61 -6.96 2.61
CA LEU A 171 3.99 -7.08 2.16
C LEU A 171 4.54 -5.67 1.94
N SER A 172 5.80 -5.47 2.31
CA SER A 172 6.55 -4.23 2.04
C SER A 172 7.24 -4.20 0.68
N ALA A 173 7.42 -5.35 0.02
CA ALA A 173 8.15 -5.42 -1.24
C ALA A 173 7.39 -4.69 -2.36
N THR A 174 8.11 -3.80 -3.01
CA THR A 174 7.72 -3.02 -4.17
C THR A 174 7.80 -3.86 -5.45
N LEU A 175 7.16 -3.37 -6.52
CA LEU A 175 7.20 -4.04 -7.82
C LEU A 175 8.64 -4.12 -8.35
N GLU A 176 9.41 -3.04 -8.17
CA GLU A 176 10.80 -2.90 -8.56
C GLU A 176 11.68 -3.92 -7.84
N GLU A 177 11.59 -4.02 -6.51
CA GLU A 177 12.36 -5.00 -5.72
C GLU A 177 12.11 -6.43 -6.22
N VAL A 178 10.84 -6.78 -6.43
CA VAL A 178 10.46 -8.12 -6.91
C VAL A 178 11.04 -8.42 -8.29
N VAL A 179 11.07 -7.44 -9.20
CA VAL A 179 11.61 -7.62 -10.55
C VAL A 179 13.15 -7.63 -10.53
N GLU A 180 13.80 -6.84 -9.67
CA GLU A 180 15.25 -6.83 -9.50
C GLU A 180 15.79 -8.19 -8.98
N GLU A 181 14.99 -8.90 -8.19
CA GLU A 181 15.26 -10.25 -7.67
C GLU A 181 15.20 -11.37 -8.72
N ILE A 182 14.80 -11.09 -9.96
CA ILE A 182 14.75 -12.11 -11.02
C ILE A 182 16.16 -12.65 -11.29
N THR A 183 16.29 -13.97 -11.21
CA THR A 183 17.53 -14.73 -11.41
C THR A 183 17.52 -15.63 -12.64
N PHE A 184 16.36 -15.94 -13.20
CA PHE A 184 16.25 -16.70 -14.45
C PHE A 184 16.56 -15.80 -15.67
N LYS A 185 16.85 -16.42 -16.83
CA LYS A 185 17.14 -15.68 -18.07
C LYS A 185 15.85 -15.14 -18.68
N PHE A 186 15.77 -13.84 -18.92
CA PHE A 186 14.64 -13.22 -19.61
C PHE A 186 15.15 -12.25 -20.70
N GLY A 187 14.35 -12.04 -21.74
CA GLY A 187 14.75 -11.32 -22.95
C GLY A 187 14.91 -9.81 -22.79
N THR A 188 14.34 -9.23 -21.74
CA THR A 188 14.57 -7.83 -21.39
C THR A 188 15.97 -7.65 -20.82
N ASP A 189 16.67 -6.61 -21.26
CA ASP A 189 17.94 -6.22 -20.64
C ASP A 189 17.70 -5.82 -19.18
N LYS A 190 18.28 -6.57 -18.23
CA LYS A 190 18.18 -6.26 -16.79
C LYS A 190 18.67 -4.84 -16.51
N LYS A 191 19.61 -4.32 -17.31
CA LYS A 191 20.07 -2.94 -17.21
C LYS A 191 18.96 -1.93 -17.54
N ALA A 192 18.08 -2.22 -18.50
CA ALA A 192 16.96 -1.35 -18.83
C ALA A 192 15.96 -1.18 -17.67
N ILE A 193 15.86 -2.18 -16.79
CA ILE A 193 15.07 -2.11 -15.55
C ILE A 193 15.79 -1.26 -14.50
N GLN A 194 17.10 -1.47 -14.33
CA GLN A 194 17.92 -0.72 -13.37
C GLN A 194 18.05 0.76 -13.71
N ASP A 195 18.06 1.09 -15.01
CA ASP A 195 18.17 2.45 -15.54
C ASP A 195 16.80 3.18 -15.56
N LEU A 196 15.71 2.55 -15.10
CA LEU A 196 14.41 3.22 -15.03
C LEU A 196 14.47 4.42 -14.09
N PRO A 197 13.82 5.55 -14.46
CA PRO A 197 13.78 6.71 -13.61
C PRO A 197 13.01 6.39 -12.31
N LYS A 198 13.64 6.73 -11.19
CA LYS A 198 13.03 6.63 -9.86
C LYS A 198 12.43 7.98 -9.50
N PHE A 199 11.14 7.98 -9.21
CA PHE A 199 10.39 9.18 -8.87
C PHE A 199 9.89 9.11 -7.43
N ASP A 200 10.12 10.19 -6.70
CA ASP A 200 9.54 10.44 -5.38
C ASP A 200 8.12 11.00 -5.59
N PHE A 201 7.16 10.10 -5.79
CA PHE A 201 5.76 10.47 -6.01
C PHE A 201 5.16 11.30 -4.86
N PRO A 202 5.38 10.99 -3.58
CA PRO A 202 4.91 11.83 -2.48
C PRO A 202 5.37 13.27 -2.58
N LYS A 203 6.67 13.49 -2.86
CA LYS A 203 7.21 14.82 -3.08
C LYS A 203 6.67 15.49 -4.33
N LEU A 204 6.51 14.76 -5.43
CA LEU A 204 5.89 15.28 -6.64
C LEU A 204 4.46 15.75 -6.34
N ILE A 205 3.64 14.95 -5.67
CA ILE A 205 2.26 15.32 -5.31
C ILE A 205 2.26 16.59 -4.46
N TYR A 206 3.12 16.65 -3.43
CA TYR A 206 3.28 17.84 -2.59
C TYR A 206 3.57 19.11 -3.40
N GLN A 207 4.55 19.04 -4.30
CA GLN A 207 5.01 20.19 -5.08
C GLN A 207 4.00 20.65 -6.16
N ASN A 208 2.97 19.86 -6.43
CA ASN A 208 2.03 20.11 -7.51
C ASN A 208 0.62 20.50 -7.03
N GLN A 209 0.34 20.58 -5.72
CA GLN A 209 -1.02 20.81 -5.15
C GLN A 209 -1.78 22.04 -5.64
N ASN A 210 -1.09 23.05 -6.19
CA ASN A 210 -1.72 24.29 -6.66
C ASN A 210 -1.56 24.52 -8.16
N LYS A 211 -1.13 23.50 -8.89
CA LYS A 211 -0.94 23.60 -10.34
C LYS A 211 -2.26 23.42 -11.07
N ASN A 212 -2.40 24.13 -12.19
CA ASN A 212 -3.54 23.96 -13.08
C ASN A 212 -3.37 22.74 -14.00
N ASP A 213 -4.41 22.41 -14.77
CA ASP A 213 -4.44 21.24 -15.64
C ASP A 213 -3.38 21.26 -16.77
N GLU A 214 -2.97 22.44 -17.25
CA GLU A 214 -1.92 22.55 -18.27
C GLU A 214 -0.53 22.36 -17.66
N GLU A 215 -0.31 22.84 -16.45
CA GLU A 215 0.95 22.65 -15.74
C GLU A 215 1.12 21.19 -15.25
N ILE A 216 0.02 20.55 -14.85
CA ILE A 216 0.07 19.18 -14.36
C ILE A 216 0.28 18.19 -15.50
N ILE A 217 -0.31 18.42 -16.67
CA ILE A 217 -0.17 17.50 -17.79
C ILE A 217 1.27 17.45 -18.30
N ASP A 218 1.99 18.57 -18.30
CA ASP A 218 3.41 18.59 -18.65
C ASP A 218 4.23 17.72 -17.67
N LYS A 219 3.84 17.63 -16.39
CA LYS A 219 4.45 16.69 -15.44
C LYS A 219 4.15 15.23 -15.75
N TYR A 220 2.93 14.90 -16.17
CA TYR A 220 2.63 13.55 -16.63
C TYR A 220 3.40 13.15 -17.89
N ILE A 221 3.68 14.10 -18.80
CA ILE A 221 4.52 13.86 -19.97
C ILE A 221 5.96 13.51 -19.55
N GLU A 222 6.54 14.21 -18.56
CA GLU A 222 7.86 13.91 -18.01
C GLU A 222 7.95 12.50 -17.40
N LEU A 223 6.83 11.99 -16.89
CA LEU A 223 6.72 10.68 -16.24
C LEU A 223 6.44 9.52 -17.21
N LEU A 224 6.24 9.78 -18.51
CA LEU A 224 5.97 8.74 -19.52
C LEU A 224 6.99 7.59 -19.54
N PRO A 225 8.31 7.79 -19.36
CA PRO A 225 9.25 6.66 -19.28
C PRO A 225 8.96 5.69 -18.13
N TYR A 226 8.44 6.20 -17.00
CA TYR A 226 8.00 5.38 -15.87
C TYR A 226 6.69 4.66 -16.21
N TYR A 227 5.67 5.38 -16.68
CA TYR A 227 4.36 4.79 -17.00
C TYR A 227 4.47 3.70 -18.08
N ALA A 228 5.21 3.97 -19.17
CA ALA A 228 5.41 3.01 -20.25
C ALA A 228 6.05 1.69 -19.78
N SER A 229 6.74 1.69 -18.64
CA SER A 229 7.45 0.50 -18.13
C SER A 229 6.61 -0.34 -17.16
N ARG A 230 5.54 0.21 -16.57
CA ARG A 230 4.79 -0.43 -15.47
C ARG A 230 4.20 -1.78 -15.85
N VAL A 231 3.51 -1.87 -16.98
CA VAL A 231 2.90 -3.13 -17.44
C VAL A 231 3.93 -4.22 -17.74
N ALA A 232 5.13 -3.84 -18.20
CA ALA A 232 6.23 -4.79 -18.39
C ALA A 232 6.72 -5.33 -17.05
N LEU A 233 6.91 -4.45 -16.06
CA LEU A 233 7.31 -4.86 -14.70
C LEU A 233 6.24 -5.75 -14.05
N VAL A 234 4.95 -5.41 -14.18
CA VAL A 234 3.84 -6.22 -13.67
C VAL A 234 3.87 -7.62 -14.31
N ALA A 235 4.06 -7.73 -15.62
CA ALA A 235 4.19 -9.03 -16.28
C ALA A 235 5.42 -9.81 -15.79
N LEU A 236 6.58 -9.16 -15.68
CA LEU A 236 7.81 -9.79 -15.15
C LEU A 236 7.62 -10.28 -13.71
N SER A 237 6.91 -9.52 -12.87
CA SER A 237 6.62 -9.92 -11.49
C SER A 237 5.77 -11.20 -11.42
N LEU A 238 4.85 -11.42 -12.36
CA LEU A 238 4.09 -12.68 -12.42
C LEU A 238 5.00 -13.87 -12.75
N LEU A 239 5.99 -13.70 -13.62
CA LEU A 239 6.96 -14.75 -13.90
C LEU A 239 7.84 -15.05 -12.68
N GLN A 240 8.26 -14.02 -11.95
CA GLN A 240 8.95 -14.22 -10.68
C GLN A 240 8.08 -14.98 -9.69
N ALA A 241 6.80 -14.62 -9.58
CA ALA A 241 5.84 -15.33 -8.74
C ALA A 241 5.68 -16.82 -9.15
N ILE A 242 5.60 -17.10 -10.46
CA ILE A 242 5.58 -18.46 -11.00
C ILE A 242 6.87 -19.20 -10.69
N TYR A 243 8.03 -18.55 -10.84
CA TYR A 243 9.32 -19.14 -10.52
C TYR A 243 9.41 -19.54 -9.04
N LEU A 244 8.98 -18.65 -8.14
CA LEU A 244 9.00 -18.88 -6.69
C LEU A 244 8.00 -19.94 -6.22
N LYS A 245 6.85 -20.08 -6.89
CA LYS A 245 5.77 -20.99 -6.47
C LYS A 245 5.56 -22.18 -7.38
N GLY A 246 6.32 -22.30 -8.46
CA GLY A 246 6.18 -23.33 -9.50
C GLY A 246 5.11 -23.03 -10.55
N SER A 247 3.96 -22.44 -10.19
CA SER A 247 2.89 -22.09 -11.14
C SER A 247 1.93 -21.05 -10.55
N VAL A 248 1.11 -20.43 -11.40
CA VAL A 248 0.06 -19.49 -10.96
C VAL A 248 -1.00 -20.20 -10.12
N ILE A 249 -1.32 -21.46 -10.41
CA ILE A 249 -2.31 -22.23 -9.61
C ILE A 249 -1.89 -22.31 -8.14
N ASN A 250 -0.59 -22.42 -7.87
CA ASN A 250 -0.08 -22.50 -6.50
C ASN A 250 -0.23 -21.17 -5.73
N LEU A 251 -0.45 -20.05 -6.42
CA LEU A 251 -0.80 -18.76 -5.80
C LEU A 251 -2.28 -18.71 -5.38
N GLY A 252 -3.14 -19.52 -6.01
CA GLY A 252 -4.59 -19.39 -5.92
C GLY A 252 -5.15 -19.39 -4.49
N ALA A 253 -4.63 -20.26 -3.62
CA ALA A 253 -5.09 -20.33 -2.23
C ALA A 253 -4.72 -19.07 -1.42
N ILE A 254 -3.54 -18.49 -1.67
CA ILE A 254 -3.10 -17.25 -0.99
C ILE A 254 -3.94 -16.07 -1.48
N LEU A 255 -4.18 -16.00 -2.80
CA LEU A 255 -5.02 -14.96 -3.41
C LEU A 255 -6.45 -14.99 -2.88
N ILE A 256 -7.06 -16.17 -2.79
CA ILE A 256 -8.41 -16.35 -2.24
C ILE A 256 -8.45 -15.88 -0.78
N LYS A 257 -7.45 -16.24 0.05
CA LYS A 257 -7.38 -15.78 1.44
C LYS A 257 -7.20 -14.26 1.55
N LYS A 258 -6.30 -13.66 0.75
CA LYS A 258 -6.10 -12.19 0.69
C LYS A 258 -7.41 -11.50 0.30
N ARG A 259 -8.08 -11.97 -0.75
CA ARG A 259 -9.41 -11.49 -1.17
C ARG A 259 -10.44 -11.61 -0.06
N ASP A 260 -10.58 -12.78 0.54
CA ASP A 260 -11.61 -13.02 1.56
C ASP A 260 -11.39 -12.16 2.80
N TYR A 261 -10.13 -11.93 3.16
CA TYR A 261 -9.77 -11.07 4.29
C TYR A 261 -10.11 -9.60 4.05
N TYR A 262 -9.81 -9.06 2.86
CA TYR A 262 -9.92 -7.63 2.58
C TYR A 262 -11.23 -7.21 1.88
N LEU A 263 -11.81 -8.06 1.03
CA LEU A 263 -13.01 -7.74 0.23
C LEU A 263 -14.30 -8.34 0.79
N ASN A 264 -14.27 -9.53 1.41
CA ASN A 264 -15.49 -10.23 1.87
C ASN A 264 -15.92 -9.89 3.31
N LYS A 265 -15.14 -9.11 4.07
CA LYS A 265 -15.55 -8.65 5.42
C LYS A 265 -16.57 -7.50 5.38
N ASN A 266 -17.73 -7.69 4.73
CA ASN A 266 -18.89 -6.77 4.80
C ASN A 266 -18.56 -5.27 4.72
N LEU A 267 -17.58 -4.89 3.91
CA LEU A 267 -17.28 -3.49 3.69
C LEU A 267 -18.20 -3.01 2.57
N THR A 268 -19.21 -2.23 2.93
CA THR A 268 -20.13 -1.59 1.98
C THR A 268 -19.43 -0.57 1.07
N ASP A 269 -18.22 -0.16 1.44
CA ASP A 269 -17.43 0.84 0.73
C ASP A 269 -16.32 0.20 -0.13
N ARG A 270 -16.21 0.71 -1.37
CA ARG A 270 -15.29 0.24 -2.41
C ARG A 270 -13.81 0.44 -2.06
N ALA A 271 -13.50 1.37 -1.16
CA ALA A 271 -12.12 1.68 -0.76
C ALA A 271 -11.70 1.08 0.60
N ALA A 272 -12.62 0.41 1.29
CA ALA A 272 -12.42 -0.02 2.66
C ALA A 272 -11.34 -1.10 2.84
N GLY A 273 -11.19 -2.03 1.89
CA GLY A 273 -10.15 -3.06 1.95
C GLY A 273 -8.73 -2.48 1.90
N LEU A 274 -8.50 -1.54 0.98
CA LEU A 274 -7.26 -0.78 0.89
C LEU A 274 -7.04 0.10 2.14
N LEU A 275 -8.09 0.81 2.58
CA LEU A 275 -7.99 1.64 3.80
C LEU A 275 -7.57 0.80 5.01
N PHE A 276 -8.19 -0.38 5.20
CA PHE A 276 -7.86 -1.28 6.30
C PHE A 276 -6.39 -1.75 6.24
N GLN A 277 -5.88 -2.06 5.04
CA GLN A 277 -4.46 -2.38 4.84
C GLN A 277 -3.57 -1.18 5.20
N LYS A 278 -3.94 0.03 4.77
CA LYS A 278 -3.20 1.28 5.03
C LYS A 278 -3.20 1.68 6.50
N ILE A 279 -4.31 1.51 7.22
CA ILE A 279 -4.40 1.73 8.67
C ILE A 279 -3.44 0.80 9.42
N ARG A 280 -3.30 -0.45 8.99
CA ARG A 280 -2.37 -1.40 9.62
C ARG A 280 -0.89 -1.05 9.39
N LEU A 281 -0.60 -0.20 8.42
CA LEU A 281 0.73 0.34 8.13
C LEU A 281 0.98 1.72 8.79
N ALA A 282 0.00 2.26 9.52
CA ALA A 282 0.03 3.63 10.05
C ALA A 282 1.23 3.92 10.95
N ASP A 283 1.67 2.94 11.75
CA ASP A 283 2.77 3.11 12.69
C ASP A 283 4.09 3.50 11.99
N HIS A 284 4.33 3.05 10.75
CA HIS A 284 5.56 3.38 10.05
C HIS A 284 5.62 4.87 9.65
N TYR A 285 4.63 5.39 8.94
CA TYR A 285 4.67 6.78 8.47
C TYR A 285 4.35 7.80 9.56
N LEU A 286 3.43 7.51 10.49
CA LEU A 286 3.04 8.48 11.52
C LEU A 286 4.09 8.61 12.65
N GLN A 287 4.91 7.58 12.89
CA GLN A 287 5.95 7.62 13.91
C GLN A 287 7.33 8.04 13.38
N ASN A 288 7.55 8.04 12.06
CA ASN A 288 8.84 8.37 11.44
C ASN A 288 8.70 9.56 10.46
N ILE A 289 7.95 10.59 10.85
CA ILE A 289 7.69 11.77 10.00
C ILE A 289 8.97 12.51 9.64
N ASP A 290 9.92 12.62 10.57
CA ASP A 290 11.18 13.32 10.32
C ASP A 290 11.99 12.66 9.19
N ASP A 291 11.93 11.33 9.09
CA ASP A 291 12.63 10.55 8.07
C ASP A 291 11.86 10.47 6.74
N HIS A 292 10.52 10.60 6.79
CA HIS A 292 9.62 10.41 5.65
C HIS A 292 8.56 11.51 5.51
N PRO A 293 8.94 12.80 5.49
CA PRO A 293 7.98 13.88 5.66
C PRO A 293 6.97 14.00 4.50
N TYR A 294 7.38 13.68 3.27
CA TYR A 294 6.47 13.73 2.11
C TYR A 294 5.51 12.54 2.08
N GLU A 295 6.00 11.32 2.37
CA GLU A 295 5.20 10.11 2.48
C GLU A 295 4.16 10.25 3.59
N SER A 296 4.60 10.71 4.76
CA SER A 296 3.74 10.93 5.91
C SER A 296 2.69 11.98 5.62
N TRP A 297 3.08 13.12 5.03
CA TRP A 297 2.16 14.17 4.61
C TRP A 297 1.06 13.64 3.67
N LEU A 298 1.45 12.88 2.64
CA LEU A 298 0.50 12.31 1.67
C LEU A 298 -0.42 11.29 2.35
N TYR A 299 0.15 10.42 3.17
CA TYR A 299 -0.59 9.40 3.91
C TYR A 299 -1.64 10.02 4.86
N ILE A 300 -1.27 11.08 5.58
CA ILE A 300 -2.18 11.80 6.48
C ILE A 300 -3.31 12.47 5.69
N HIS A 301 -3.00 13.13 4.56
CA HIS A 301 -4.01 13.69 3.69
C HIS A 301 -5.00 12.64 3.16
N ASP A 302 -4.49 11.47 2.75
CA ASP A 302 -5.34 10.34 2.36
C ASP A 302 -6.28 10.00 3.52
N LEU A 303 -5.74 9.71 4.71
CA LEU A 303 -6.56 9.36 5.89
C LEU A 303 -7.61 10.42 6.25
N LEU A 304 -7.27 11.71 6.17
CA LEU A 304 -8.21 12.81 6.44
C LEU A 304 -9.39 12.80 5.45
N VAL A 305 -9.13 12.57 4.16
CA VAL A 305 -10.21 12.44 3.15
C VAL A 305 -11.09 11.21 3.43
N GLN A 306 -10.56 10.18 4.09
CA GLN A 306 -11.30 8.97 4.46
C GLN A 306 -11.79 8.94 5.93
N GLU A 307 -11.77 10.04 6.69
CA GLU A 307 -12.05 10.05 8.14
C GLU A 307 -13.35 9.31 8.52
N ASN A 308 -14.43 9.54 7.77
CA ASN A 308 -15.72 8.89 7.99
C ASN A 308 -15.68 7.38 7.75
N MET A 309 -14.85 6.93 6.81
CA MET A 309 -14.71 5.52 6.44
C MET A 309 -13.76 4.80 7.42
N ILE A 310 -12.77 5.49 7.98
CA ILE A 310 -11.93 4.95 9.07
C ILE A 310 -12.81 4.50 10.23
N LYS A 311 -13.78 5.33 10.59
CA LYS A 311 -14.77 5.03 11.63
C LYS A 311 -15.68 3.85 11.29
N SER A 312 -15.66 3.23 10.10
CA SER A 312 -16.40 2.00 9.82
C SER A 312 -15.51 0.75 9.75
N VAL A 313 -14.22 0.92 9.43
CA VAL A 313 -13.28 -0.20 9.28
C VAL A 313 -12.38 -0.42 10.50
N SER A 314 -12.17 0.60 11.33
CA SER A 314 -11.35 0.56 12.55
C SER A 314 -11.82 1.65 13.53
N HIS A 315 -12.85 1.34 14.33
CA HIS A 315 -13.41 2.27 15.32
C HIS A 315 -12.40 2.77 16.37
N ASP A 316 -11.32 2.02 16.56
CA ASP A 316 -10.25 2.21 17.54
C ASP A 316 -8.97 2.79 16.93
N PHE A 317 -9.03 3.35 15.71
CA PHE A 317 -7.86 3.96 15.08
C PHE A 317 -7.36 5.17 15.88
N LYS A 318 -6.34 4.95 16.72
CA LYS A 318 -5.87 5.88 17.75
C LYS A 318 -5.37 7.23 17.24
N TYR A 319 -4.88 7.30 15.99
CA TYR A 319 -4.32 8.52 15.42
C TYR A 319 -5.36 9.46 14.83
N LEU A 320 -6.61 9.01 14.66
CA LEU A 320 -7.67 9.78 14.00
C LEU A 320 -7.85 11.20 14.59
N PRO A 321 -7.87 11.40 15.93
CA PRO A 321 -8.05 12.73 16.51
C PRO A 321 -6.89 13.69 16.23
N ASP A 322 -5.70 13.17 15.98
CA ASP A 322 -4.45 13.94 15.92
C ASP A 322 -3.97 14.15 14.47
N LEU A 323 -4.66 13.61 13.46
CA LEU A 323 -4.20 13.64 12.06
C LEU A 323 -3.89 15.07 11.57
N GLN A 324 -4.66 16.07 12.01
CA GLN A 324 -4.38 17.46 11.65
C GLN A 324 -3.08 17.98 12.27
N GLU A 325 -2.77 17.59 13.51
CA GLU A 325 -1.53 17.97 14.19
C GLU A 325 -0.32 17.32 13.52
N TYR A 326 -0.45 16.04 13.15
CA TYR A 326 0.55 15.34 12.35
C TYR A 326 0.78 16.01 10.99
N LEU A 327 -0.28 16.49 10.34
CA LEU A 327 -0.19 17.18 9.06
C LEU A 327 0.57 18.51 9.20
N ASP A 328 0.21 19.30 10.21
CA ASP A 328 0.86 20.57 10.52
C ASP A 328 2.36 20.35 10.80
N TYR A 329 2.72 19.29 11.54
CA TYR A 329 4.10 18.91 11.81
C TYR A 329 4.87 18.52 10.53
N CYS A 330 4.24 17.75 9.63
CA CYS A 330 4.84 17.43 8.32
C CYS A 330 5.12 18.72 7.52
N ASP A 331 4.16 19.64 7.46
CA ASP A 331 4.29 20.90 6.73
C ASP A 331 5.42 21.79 7.29
N GLU A 332 5.66 21.79 8.60
CA GLU A 332 6.78 22.51 9.22
C GLU A 332 8.14 21.94 8.79
N ILE A 333 8.28 20.61 8.72
CA ILE A 333 9.51 19.95 8.26
C ILE A 333 9.76 20.23 6.78
N VAL A 334 8.72 20.15 5.96
CA VAL A 334 8.83 20.36 4.51
C VAL A 334 9.01 21.85 4.16
N GLN A 335 8.44 22.77 4.95
CA GLN A 335 8.56 24.23 4.78
C GLN A 335 9.09 24.92 6.05
N PRO A 336 10.40 24.86 6.34
CA PRO A 336 10.99 25.38 7.59
C PRO A 336 10.90 26.91 7.77
N HIS A 337 10.30 27.64 6.84
CA HIS A 337 10.08 29.09 6.92
C HIS A 337 8.73 29.50 7.54
N LYS A 338 7.83 28.55 7.86
CA LYS A 338 6.62 28.79 8.66
C LYS A 338 6.88 28.40 10.12
N LYS A 339 7.69 29.18 10.85
CA LYS A 339 7.83 28.99 12.30
C LYS A 339 6.53 29.35 13.03
N LYS A 340 5.68 28.37 13.29
CA LYS A 340 4.96 28.31 14.57
C LYS A 340 5.75 27.33 15.44
N THR A 341 6.04 27.74 16.67
CA THR A 341 6.53 26.83 17.70
C THR A 341 5.36 25.95 18.12
N MET A 342 5.10 24.85 17.41
CA MET A 342 4.23 23.78 17.90
C MET A 342 5.07 22.59 18.35
N LEU A 343 4.66 22.00 19.47
CA LEU A 343 5.33 20.85 20.07
C LEU A 343 4.97 19.59 19.28
N VAL A 344 5.88 18.62 19.27
CA VAL A 344 5.68 17.27 18.72
C VAL A 344 4.34 16.71 19.24
N PRO A 345 3.48 16.12 18.38
CA PRO A 345 2.24 15.50 18.81
C PRO A 345 2.47 14.48 19.92
N ASP A 346 1.71 14.57 21.01
CA ASP A 346 1.84 13.70 22.19
C ASP A 346 1.75 12.20 21.83
N SER A 347 1.12 11.86 20.70
CA SER A 347 0.97 10.49 20.19
C SER A 347 2.24 9.90 19.52
N GLN A 348 3.30 10.68 19.27
CA GLN A 348 4.63 10.13 18.96
C GLN A 348 5.39 9.66 20.22
N SER A 349 4.86 9.90 21.42
CA SER A 349 5.47 9.37 22.65
C SER A 349 5.11 7.89 22.89
N THR A 350 5.65 7.00 22.05
CA THR A 350 5.85 5.55 22.32
C THR A 350 4.65 4.73 22.82
N ILE A 351 3.88 4.10 21.92
CA ILE A 351 3.07 2.92 22.27
C ILE A 351 3.21 1.81 21.21
N THR A 352 4.20 0.96 21.47
CA THR A 352 4.45 -0.39 20.94
C THR A 352 3.25 -1.34 21.10
N THR A 353 3.13 -2.29 20.17
CA THR A 353 2.48 -3.62 20.28
C THR A 353 1.98 -4.02 21.67
N SER A 354 0.71 -4.42 21.78
CA SER A 354 0.04 -4.78 23.04
C SER A 354 0.61 -6.06 23.68
N THR A 355 1.77 -5.96 24.33
CA THR A 355 2.27 -6.96 25.29
C THR A 355 1.45 -6.89 26.59
N PRO A 356 1.38 -7.96 27.40
CA PRO A 356 0.75 -7.91 28.73
C PRO A 356 1.28 -6.74 29.58
N PHE A 357 2.58 -6.44 29.46
CA PHE A 357 3.22 -5.26 30.05
C PHE A 357 2.56 -3.94 29.61
N SER A 358 2.43 -3.72 28.31
CA SER A 358 1.81 -2.51 27.75
C SER A 358 0.30 -2.40 28.04
N MET A 359 -0.39 -3.54 28.20
CA MET A 359 -1.80 -3.57 28.60
C MET A 359 -1.97 -3.12 30.05
N GLN A 360 -1.11 -3.59 30.96
CA GLN A 360 -1.14 -3.13 32.34
C GLN A 360 -0.73 -1.65 32.46
N MET A 361 0.25 -1.19 31.69
CA MET A 361 0.59 0.24 31.57
C MET A 361 -0.62 1.10 31.19
N ALA A 362 -1.44 0.61 30.25
CA ALA A 362 -2.68 1.28 29.84
C ALA A 362 -3.77 1.20 30.93
N GLN A 363 -3.94 0.06 31.59
CA GLN A 363 -4.88 -0.11 32.71
C GLN A 363 -4.60 0.89 33.84
N TYR A 364 -3.32 1.10 34.16
CA TYR A 364 -2.89 2.08 35.14
C TYR A 364 -2.77 3.50 34.59
N LYS A 365 -3.10 3.75 33.31
CA LYS A 365 -3.00 5.07 32.67
C LYS A 365 -1.61 5.72 32.80
N VAL A 366 -0.55 4.91 32.79
CA VAL A 366 0.83 5.40 32.95
C VAL A 366 1.29 6.09 31.67
N SER A 367 1.79 7.32 31.82
CA SER A 367 2.14 8.23 30.73
C SER A 367 3.47 8.95 30.99
N GLY A 368 3.94 9.71 30.01
CA GLY A 368 5.07 10.63 30.14
C GLY A 368 6.38 9.96 30.57
N THR A 369 7.14 10.63 31.45
CA THR A 369 8.47 10.18 31.89
C THR A 369 8.43 8.83 32.60
N LEU A 370 7.42 8.58 33.43
CA LEU A 370 7.28 7.30 34.14
C LEU A 370 7.09 6.13 33.14
N ARG A 371 6.33 6.36 32.06
CA ARG A 371 6.18 5.37 30.99
C ARG A 371 7.50 5.02 30.34
N LYS A 372 8.33 6.01 30.03
CA LYS A 372 9.67 5.80 29.46
C LYS A 372 10.55 4.98 30.41
N PHE A 373 10.55 5.27 31.71
CA PHE A 373 11.32 4.51 32.69
C PHE A 373 10.92 3.04 32.75
N LEU A 374 9.61 2.77 32.85
CA LEU A 374 9.12 1.39 32.94
C LEU A 374 9.35 0.63 31.63
N THR A 375 9.19 1.26 30.47
CA THR A 375 9.51 0.64 29.17
C THR A 375 10.99 0.31 29.05
N ASN A 376 11.89 1.21 29.44
CA ASN A 376 13.33 0.94 29.42
C ASN A 376 13.71 -0.22 30.34
N ALA A 377 13.14 -0.27 31.54
CA ALA A 377 13.34 -1.38 32.46
C ALA A 377 12.80 -2.71 31.89
N TYR A 378 11.62 -2.69 31.29
CA TYR A 378 11.05 -3.87 30.61
C TYR A 378 11.94 -4.37 29.48
N ASP A 379 12.43 -3.49 28.61
CA ASP A 379 13.30 -3.86 27.49
C ASP A 379 14.64 -4.40 27.98
N ASN A 380 15.21 -3.82 29.04
CA ASN A 380 16.43 -4.33 29.67
C ASN A 380 16.21 -5.75 30.23
N MET A 381 15.11 -5.96 30.97
CA MET A 381 14.78 -7.26 31.55
C MET A 381 14.44 -8.31 30.48
N LYS A 382 13.76 -7.92 29.41
CA LYS A 382 13.40 -8.81 28.29
C LYS A 382 14.62 -9.29 27.50
N ASN A 383 15.67 -8.48 27.45
CA ASN A 383 16.92 -8.82 26.77
C ASN A 383 17.90 -9.58 27.67
N ASP A 384 17.59 -9.76 28.97
CA ASP A 384 18.39 -10.57 29.89
C ASP A 384 17.94 -12.05 29.86
N PRO A 385 18.81 -12.97 29.39
CA PRO A 385 18.47 -14.40 29.28
C PRO A 385 18.30 -15.10 30.65
N SER A 386 18.69 -14.47 31.75
CA SER A 386 18.48 -14.97 33.12
C SER A 386 17.11 -14.65 33.69
N ILE A 387 16.36 -13.73 33.05
CA ILE A 387 15.05 -13.28 33.50
C ILE A 387 13.97 -13.98 32.68
N THR A 388 13.08 -14.69 33.37
CA THR A 388 11.87 -15.25 32.77
C THR A 388 10.66 -14.52 33.31
N PHE A 389 9.87 -13.93 32.40
CA PHE A 389 8.62 -13.30 32.77
C PHE A 389 7.56 -14.35 33.10
N GLU A 390 6.88 -14.15 34.23
CA GLU A 390 5.64 -14.86 34.50
C GLU A 390 4.55 -14.23 33.63
N SER A 391 3.85 -15.06 32.84
CA SER A 391 2.81 -14.59 31.92
C SER A 391 1.73 -13.79 32.66
N GLY A 392 1.53 -12.54 32.25
CA GLY A 392 0.57 -11.63 32.88
C GLY A 392 1.07 -10.93 34.14
N LYS A 393 2.34 -11.13 34.53
CA LYS A 393 3.01 -10.50 35.68
C LYS A 393 4.19 -9.62 35.28
N GLU A 394 4.33 -9.33 33.99
CA GLU A 394 5.43 -8.59 33.42
C GLU A 394 5.56 -7.20 34.03
N PHE A 395 4.43 -6.52 34.24
CA PHE A 395 4.42 -5.17 34.82
C PHE A 395 4.83 -5.18 36.29
N GLU A 396 4.28 -6.09 37.10
CA GLU A 396 4.66 -6.21 38.51
C GLU A 396 6.13 -6.63 38.68
N GLN A 397 6.66 -7.45 37.77
CA GLN A 397 8.08 -7.83 37.76
C GLN A 397 8.98 -6.64 37.42
N VAL A 398 8.61 -5.82 36.44
CA VAL A 398 9.33 -4.58 36.11
C VAL A 398 9.28 -3.56 37.24
N VAL A 399 8.13 -3.40 37.90
CA VAL A 399 7.99 -2.48 39.04
C VAL A 399 8.86 -2.93 40.22
N LYS A 400 9.03 -4.24 40.43
CA LYS A 400 9.91 -4.79 41.48
C LYS A 400 11.39 -4.53 41.24
N GLU A 401 11.83 -4.36 39.99
CA GLU A 401 13.22 -4.08 39.64
C GLU A 401 13.73 -2.76 40.26
N PHE A 402 12.83 -1.82 40.53
CA PHE A 402 13.18 -0.53 41.13
C PHE A 402 13.38 -0.59 42.66
N ASP A 403 13.33 -1.79 43.27
CA ASP A 403 13.48 -2.05 44.72
C ASP A 403 12.69 -1.08 45.62
N ASN A 404 11.49 -0.68 45.15
CA ASN A 404 10.65 0.30 45.84
C ASN A 404 9.28 -0.32 46.17
N PRO A 405 9.04 -0.71 47.44
CA PRO A 405 7.81 -1.38 47.83
C PRO A 405 6.56 -0.49 47.73
N LEU A 406 6.73 0.84 47.59
CA LEU A 406 5.63 1.78 47.46
C LEU A 406 5.30 2.13 46.00
N LEU A 407 6.18 1.82 45.04
CA LEU A 407 6.02 2.24 43.65
C LEU A 407 4.71 1.73 43.04
N MET A 408 4.40 0.44 43.23
CA MET A 408 3.14 -0.14 42.75
C MET A 408 1.92 0.55 43.38
N TYR A 409 1.95 0.77 44.69
CA TYR A 409 0.87 1.45 45.42
C TYR A 409 0.66 2.88 44.92
N CYS A 410 1.74 3.61 44.64
CA CYS A 410 1.66 4.96 44.10
C CYS A 410 1.08 4.97 42.69
N ILE A 411 1.49 4.04 41.81
CA ILE A 411 0.93 3.88 40.46
C ILE A 411 -0.57 3.60 40.51
N GLU A 412 -0.98 2.67 41.38
CA GLU A 412 -2.40 2.30 41.56
C GLU A 412 -3.25 3.48 42.05
N ASN A 413 -2.74 4.32 42.95
CA ASN A 413 -3.52 5.43 43.48
C ASN A 413 -3.56 6.63 42.54
N ILE A 414 -2.47 6.91 41.81
CA ILE A 414 -2.47 7.97 40.79
C ILE A 414 -3.39 7.61 39.62
N SER A 415 -3.48 6.33 39.25
CA SER A 415 -4.36 5.90 38.14
C SER A 415 -5.85 6.22 38.36
N LYS A 416 -6.25 6.39 39.63
CA LYS A 416 -7.61 6.76 40.04
C LYS A 416 -7.91 8.26 39.89
N ILE A 417 -6.90 9.10 39.63
CA ILE A 417 -7.08 10.54 39.38
C ILE A 417 -7.75 10.71 38.00
N THR A 418 -8.94 11.32 38.00
CA THR A 418 -9.75 11.53 36.79
C THR A 418 -9.23 12.67 35.92
N ASP A 419 -8.61 13.68 36.51
CA ASP A 419 -7.99 14.80 35.78
C ASP A 419 -6.62 14.41 35.21
N ASP A 420 -6.49 14.47 33.89
CA ASP A 420 -5.31 14.00 33.16
C ASP A 420 -4.06 14.85 33.46
N ALA A 421 -4.20 16.18 33.54
CA ALA A 421 -3.09 17.07 33.82
C ALA A 421 -2.53 16.84 35.25
N LYS A 422 -3.43 16.69 36.23
CA LYS A 422 -3.07 16.38 37.62
C LYS A 422 -2.47 14.98 37.73
N ARG A 423 -3.03 13.98 37.04
CA ARG A 423 -2.50 12.62 37.03
C ARG A 423 -1.08 12.58 36.47
N ASN A 424 -0.85 13.23 35.33
CA ASN A 424 0.46 13.30 34.69
C ASN A 424 1.49 14.04 35.57
N ALA A 425 1.07 15.11 36.26
CA ALA A 425 1.92 15.83 37.21
C ALA A 425 2.35 14.95 38.40
N GLU A 426 1.48 14.07 38.92
CA GLU A 426 1.85 13.13 39.98
C GLU A 426 2.77 12.01 39.46
N TYR A 427 2.57 11.50 38.25
CA TYR A 427 3.50 10.54 37.64
C TYR A 427 4.90 11.13 37.42
N LEU A 428 4.99 12.42 37.07
CA LEU A 428 6.27 13.10 36.93
C LEU A 428 7.03 13.14 38.27
N LYS A 429 6.33 13.31 39.39
CA LYS A 429 6.96 13.27 40.73
C LYS A 429 7.51 11.89 41.06
N ILE A 430 6.78 10.82 40.73
CA ILE A 430 7.30 9.45 40.87
C ILE A 430 8.54 9.26 40.00
N ALA A 431 8.47 9.64 38.73
CA ALA A 431 9.59 9.50 37.80
C ALA A 431 10.85 10.23 38.30
N ALA A 432 10.70 11.41 38.92
CA ALA A 432 11.81 12.15 39.52
C ALA A 432 12.45 11.41 40.71
N LEU A 433 11.66 10.65 41.48
CA LEU A 433 12.15 9.85 42.62
C LEU A 433 12.89 8.57 42.18
N LEU A 434 12.59 8.06 40.99
CA LEU A 434 13.28 6.89 40.41
C LEU A 434 14.59 7.25 39.71
N ASN A 435 14.91 8.55 39.61
CA ASN A 435 16.11 9.09 38.95
C ASN A 435 17.18 9.57 39.96
N MET A 436 17.00 9.24 41.24
CA MET A 436 17.97 9.39 42.34
C MET A 436 18.51 8.02 42.72
#